data_AF-A0A9Q1CAD7-F1
#
_entry.id   AF-A0A9Q1CAD7-F1
#
_cell.length_a   1.000
_cell.length_b   1.000
_cell.length_c   1.000
_cell.angle_alpha   90.00
_cell.angle_beta   90.00
_cell.angle_gamma   90.00
#
_symmetry.space_group_name_H-M   'P 1'
#
loop_
_entity.id
_entity.type
_entity.pdbx_description
1 polymer ?
#
loop_
_entity_poly.entity_id
_entity_poly.type
_entity_poly.pdbx_seq_one_letter_code
_entity_poly.pdbx_strand_id
1 'polypeptide(L)'
;MVNGHYETALPLKDESVCMPNNKALVTQWANNMKQRFQEDSKYLEDYKGFVKGLLDKGYVVQTTDEELRGDDGKVWYIPHHGVYHPQKGKNTSGIQLRC
;
A
#
# COMPACT_ATOMS: atom_id res chain seq x y z
N MET A 1 -2.13 -5.00 22.97
CA MET A 1 -1.54 -6.10 22.18
C MET A 1 -2.70 -6.92 21.66
N VAL A 2 -2.93 -6.90 20.35
CA VAL A 2 -4.04 -7.60 19.67
C VAL A 2 -3.39 -8.62 18.75
N ASN A 3 -3.78 -9.89 18.84
CA ASN A 3 -3.19 -10.99 18.06
C ASN A 3 -1.65 -11.07 18.08
N GLY A 4 -1.00 -10.69 19.18
CA GLY A 4 0.46 -10.68 19.28
C GLY A 4 1.16 -9.46 18.65
N HIS A 5 0.40 -8.48 18.16
CA HIS A 5 0.91 -7.24 17.61
C HIS A 5 0.67 -6.04 18.55
N TYR A 6 1.63 -5.12 18.57
CA TYR A 6 1.46 -3.81 19.21
C TYR A 6 0.66 -2.92 18.26
N GLU A 7 -0.50 -2.47 18.72
CA GLU A 7 -1.33 -1.50 18.01
C GLU A 7 -1.28 -0.17 18.77
N THR A 8 -1.15 0.93 18.04
CA THR A 8 -1.25 2.29 18.56
C THR A 8 -2.09 3.09 17.59
N ALA A 9 -2.85 4.07 18.12
CA ALA A 9 -3.48 5.06 17.28
C ALA A 9 -2.41 5.84 16.49
N LEU A 10 -2.80 6.34 15.31
CA LEU A 10 -1.96 7.28 14.57
C LEU A 10 -1.69 8.51 15.46
N PRO A 11 -0.46 9.05 15.46
CA PRO A 11 -0.09 10.19 16.30
C PRO A 11 -0.63 11.51 15.71
N LEU A 12 -1.94 11.58 15.48
CA LEU A 12 -2.62 12.80 15.06
C LEU A 12 -2.70 13.77 16.24
N LYS A 13 -2.44 15.06 15.98
CA LYS A 13 -2.59 16.11 17.01
C LYS A 13 -4.05 16.38 17.37
N ASP A 14 -4.95 16.15 16.42
CA ASP A 14 -6.38 16.40 16.53
C ASP A 14 -7.12 15.18 15.98
N GLU A 15 -7.99 14.58 16.79
CA GLU A 15 -8.80 13.42 16.39
C GLU A 15 -9.94 13.78 15.42
N SER A 16 -10.26 15.07 15.30
CA SER A 16 -11.25 15.62 14.37
C SER A 16 -10.69 15.96 12.99
N VAL A 17 -9.39 15.66 12.75
CA VAL A 17 -8.78 15.87 11.44
C VAL A 17 -9.55 15.11 10.35
N CYS A 18 -9.94 15.85 9.32
CA CYS A 18 -10.54 15.32 8.10
C CYS A 18 -9.51 15.49 6.98
N MET A 19 -9.06 14.37 6.42
CA MET A 19 -8.08 14.37 5.33
C MET A 19 -8.80 14.51 3.98
N PRO A 20 -8.24 15.25 3.02
CA PRO A 20 -8.82 15.33 1.69
C PRO A 20 -8.82 13.96 1.02
N ASN A 21 -9.93 13.63 0.36
CA ASN A 21 -10.06 12.37 -0.36
C ASN A 21 -9.09 12.32 -1.55
N ASN A 22 -8.13 11.40 -1.50
CA ASN A 22 -7.11 11.24 -2.54
C ASN A 22 -7.39 10.08 -3.52
N LYS A 23 -8.60 9.51 -3.50
CA LYS A 23 -8.96 8.33 -4.30
C LYS A 23 -8.74 8.54 -5.79
N ALA A 24 -9.07 9.73 -6.32
CA ALA A 24 -8.88 10.04 -7.74
C ALA A 24 -7.39 9.95 -8.15
N LEU A 25 -6.50 10.53 -7.36
CA LEU A 25 -5.06 10.48 -7.58
C LEU A 25 -4.56 9.03 -7.51
N VAL A 26 -4.93 8.29 -6.47
CA VAL A 26 -4.46 6.90 -6.30
C VAL A 26 -5.01 5.98 -7.40
N THR A 27 -6.22 6.22 -7.90
CA THR A 27 -6.77 5.50 -9.04
C THR A 27 -5.95 5.72 -10.30
N GLN A 28 -5.55 6.97 -10.57
CA GLN A 28 -4.68 7.27 -11.71
C GLN A 28 -3.33 6.55 -11.59
N TRP A 29 -2.74 6.54 -10.39
CA TRP A 29 -1.51 5.81 -10.11
C TRP A 29 -1.67 4.29 -10.33
N ALA A 30 -2.77 3.71 -9.86
CA ALA A 30 -3.08 2.30 -10.04
C ALA A 30 -3.21 1.93 -11.53
N ASN A 31 -3.78 2.82 -12.35
CA ASN A 31 -3.87 2.63 -13.80
C ASN A 31 -2.48 2.60 -14.45
N ASN A 32 -1.58 3.51 -14.06
CA ASN A 32 -0.20 3.52 -14.56
C ASN A 32 0.56 2.25 -14.14
N MET A 33 0.36 1.79 -12.90
CA MET A 33 0.93 0.52 -12.44
C MET A 33 0.41 -0.67 -13.23
N LYS A 34 -0.89 -0.68 -13.55
CA LYS A 34 -1.52 -1.72 -14.38
C LYS A 34 -0.89 -1.77 -15.76
N GLN A 35 -0.65 -0.62 -16.40
CA GLN A 35 0.03 -0.55 -17.70
C GLN A 35 1.44 -1.15 -17.59
N ARG A 36 2.21 -0.78 -16.57
CA ARG A 36 3.55 -1.35 -16.34
C ARG A 36 3.53 -2.87 -16.14
N PHE A 37 2.52 -3.40 -15.44
CA PHE A 37 2.36 -4.85 -15.27
C PHE A 37 2.07 -5.58 -16.59
N GLN A 38 1.46 -4.90 -17.56
CA GLN A 38 1.19 -5.47 -18.88
C GLN A 38 2.42 -5.44 -19.77
N GLU A 39 3.25 -4.40 -19.64
CA GLU A 39 4.46 -4.21 -20.45
C GLU A 39 5.67 -5.00 -19.92
N ASP A 40 5.77 -5.20 -18.60
CA ASP A 40 6.92 -5.84 -17.95
C ASP A 40 6.45 -7.02 -17.09
N SER A 41 6.49 -8.22 -17.69
CA SER A 41 6.07 -9.47 -17.06
C SER A 41 6.95 -9.85 -15.86
N LYS A 42 8.25 -9.54 -15.91
CA LYS A 42 9.18 -9.78 -14.81
C LYS A 42 8.85 -8.90 -13.62
N TYR A 43 8.59 -7.61 -13.86
CA TYR A 43 8.15 -6.70 -12.81
C TYR A 43 6.86 -7.14 -12.14
N LEU A 44 5.89 -7.64 -12.92
CA LEU A 44 4.66 -8.21 -12.38
C LEU A 44 4.92 -9.44 -11.49
N GLU A 45 5.78 -10.36 -11.93
CA GLU A 45 6.13 -11.56 -11.15
C GLU A 45 6.82 -11.20 -9.84
N ASP A 46 7.83 -10.33 -9.90
CA ASP A 46 8.56 -9.82 -8.73
C ASP A 46 7.61 -9.13 -7.74
N TYR A 47 6.70 -8.31 -8.25
CA TYR A 47 5.72 -7.58 -7.46
C TYR A 47 4.75 -8.54 -6.75
N LYS A 48 4.21 -9.53 -7.46
CA LYS A 48 3.33 -10.57 -6.88
C LYS A 48 4.05 -11.36 -5.79
N GLY A 49 5.29 -11.79 -6.05
CA GLY A 49 6.10 -12.52 -5.07
C GLY A 49 6.32 -11.71 -3.79
N PHE A 50 6.58 -10.40 -3.94
CA PHE A 50 6.75 -9.51 -2.80
C PHE A 50 5.48 -9.32 -1.98
N VAL A 51 4.36 -8.98 -2.62
CA VAL A 51 3.07 -8.79 -1.92
C VAL A 51 2.62 -10.08 -1.25
N LYS A 52 2.80 -11.23 -1.89
CA LYS A 52 2.54 -12.54 -1.26
C LYS A 52 3.39 -12.72 0.00
N GLY A 53 4.68 -12.37 -0.05
CA GLY A 53 5.55 -12.44 1.12
C GLY A 53 5.13 -11.50 2.26
N LEU A 54 4.50 -10.36 1.97
CA LEU A 54 3.92 -9.49 2.99
C LEU A 54 2.65 -10.09 3.61
N LEU A 55 1.78 -10.68 2.78
CA LEU A 55 0.55 -11.35 3.22
C LEU A 55 0.89 -12.56 4.11
N ASP A 56 1.81 -13.42 3.68
CA ASP A 56 2.23 -14.62 4.41
C ASP A 56 2.82 -14.28 5.80
N LYS A 57 3.44 -13.10 5.92
CA LYS A 57 4.01 -12.60 7.20
C LYS A 57 3.01 -11.82 8.05
N GLY A 58 1.80 -11.56 7.55
CA GLY A 58 0.80 -10.74 8.22
C GLY A 58 1.14 -9.25 8.30
N TYR A 59 2.05 -8.75 7.46
CA TYR A 59 2.39 -7.31 7.42
C TYR A 59 1.36 -6.49 6.65
N VAL A 60 0.62 -7.14 5.76
CA VAL A 60 -0.53 -6.56 5.06
C VAL A 60 -1.70 -7.53 5.16
N VAL A 61 -2.91 -7.00 5.23
CA VAL A 61 -4.16 -7.75 5.25
C VAL A 61 -5.08 -7.23 4.16
N GLN A 62 -5.96 -8.08 3.64
CA GLN A 62 -7.02 -7.63 2.74
C GLN A 62 -8.05 -6.83 3.53
N THR A 63 -8.36 -5.64 3.05
CA THR A 63 -9.40 -4.76 3.61
C THR A 63 -10.79 -5.31 3.27
N THR A 64 -11.73 -5.18 4.20
CA THR A 64 -13.15 -5.53 4.02
C THR A 64 -13.93 -4.41 3.32
N ASP A 65 -15.06 -4.75 2.68
CA ASP A 65 -15.93 -3.76 2.06
C ASP A 65 -16.53 -2.78 3.10
N GLU A 66 -16.70 -3.24 4.34
CA GLU A 66 -17.13 -2.42 5.47
C GLU A 66 -16.10 -1.33 5.82
N GLU A 67 -14.82 -1.67 5.89
CA GLU A 67 -13.73 -0.73 6.17
C GLU A 67 -13.54 0.30 5.04
N LEU A 68 -13.82 -0.09 3.79
CA LEU A 68 -13.76 0.80 2.62
C LEU A 68 -14.91 1.83 2.56
N ARG A 69 -16.01 1.58 3.28
CA ARG A 69 -17.20 2.46 3.35
C ARG A 69 -17.07 3.62 4.33
N GLY A 70 -15.90 3.81 4.97
CA GLY A 70 -15.65 4.94 5.87
C GLY A 70 -15.79 6.30 5.18
N ASP A 71 -16.92 6.97 5.39
CA ASP A 71 -17.27 8.26 4.76
C ASP A 71 -16.94 9.47 5.67
N ASP A 72 -16.14 9.26 6.71
CA ASP A 72 -15.89 10.22 7.80
C ASP A 72 -14.64 11.09 7.59
N GLY A 73 -14.05 11.09 6.39
CA GLY A 73 -12.82 11.83 6.10
C GLY A 73 -11.56 11.23 6.72
N LYS A 74 -11.64 9.98 7.21
CA LYS A 74 -10.50 9.25 7.79
C LYS A 74 -9.94 8.16 6.86
N VAL A 75 -10.50 8.02 5.66
CA VAL A 75 -9.98 7.10 4.63
C VAL A 75 -8.98 7.83 3.73
N TRP A 76 -7.75 7.34 3.72
CA TRP A 76 -6.69 7.82 2.85
C TRP A 76 -5.95 6.65 2.22
N TYR A 77 -5.77 6.70 0.90
CA TYR A 77 -5.17 5.62 0.13
C TYR A 77 -3.68 5.88 -0.05
N ILE A 78 -2.82 4.88 0.19
CA ILE A 78 -1.38 5.06 0.01
C ILE A 78 -0.96 4.44 -1.34
N PRO A 79 -0.40 5.23 -2.27
CA PRO A 79 0.14 4.68 -3.50
C PRO A 79 1.37 3.82 -3.17
N HIS A 80 1.39 2.60 -3.70
CA HIS A 80 2.52 1.69 -3.59
C HIS A 80 3.14 1.49 -4.97
N HIS A 81 4.46 1.36 -5.06
CA HIS A 81 5.14 0.92 -6.27
C HIS A 81 6.44 0.20 -5.90
N GLY A 82 6.84 -0.77 -6.73
CA GLY A 82 8.11 -1.47 -6.58
C GLY A 82 9.27 -0.65 -7.15
N VAL A 83 10.36 -0.54 -6.39
CA VAL A 83 11.60 0.11 -6.81
C VAL A 83 12.72 -0.93 -6.86
N TYR A 84 13.52 -0.91 -7.93
CA TYR A 84 14.73 -1.73 -8.04
C TYR A 84 15.95 -0.95 -7.56
N HIS A 85 16.71 -1.54 -6.63
CA HIS A 85 17.98 -0.97 -6.21
C HIS A 85 19.12 -1.41 -7.15
N PRO A 86 19.84 -0.49 -7.81
CA PRO A 86 20.82 -0.81 -8.86
C PRO A 86 21.92 -1.78 -8.41
N GLN A 87 22.38 -1.66 -7.16
CA GLN A 87 23.51 -2.44 -6.65
C GLN A 87 23.16 -3.88 -6.25
N LYS A 88 21.89 -4.20 -6.02
CA LYS A 88 21.55 -5.51 -5.44
C LYS A 88 21.16 -6.56 -6.48
N GLY A 89 20.93 -6.19 -7.74
CA GLY A 89 20.54 -7.10 -8.84
C GLY A 89 19.30 -7.96 -8.56
N LYS A 90 18.69 -7.77 -7.40
CA LYS A 90 17.63 -8.51 -6.75
C LYS A 90 16.82 -7.48 -5.97
N ASN A 91 15.52 -7.64 -6.07
CA ASN A 91 14.44 -7.01 -5.34
C ASN A 91 14.74 -6.91 -3.83
N THR A 92 15.44 -5.85 -3.41
CA THR A 92 15.23 -5.26 -2.08
C THR A 92 13.99 -4.40 -2.21
N SER A 93 12.84 -5.07 -2.20
CA SER A 93 11.53 -4.46 -2.33
C SER A 93 11.23 -3.58 -1.13
N GLY A 94 11.67 -2.33 -1.18
CA GLY A 94 10.95 -1.27 -0.49
C GLY A 94 9.73 -0.96 -1.32
N ILE A 95 8.53 -1.22 -0.81
CA ILE A 95 7.40 -0.39 -1.23
C ILE A 95 7.74 0.98 -0.65
N GLN A 96 8.20 1.89 -1.51
CA GLN A 96 8.29 3.30 -1.10
C GLN A 96 6.86 3.80 -1.00
N LEU A 97 6.28 3.69 0.20
CA LEU A 97 5.11 4.46 0.58
C LEU A 97 5.60 5.92 0.65
N ARG A 98 5.40 6.67 -0.43
CA ARG A 98 5.55 8.13 -0.35
C ARG A 98 4.28 8.66 0.31
N CYS A 99 4.42 9.06 1.56
CA CYS A 99 3.50 9.96 2.25
C CYS A 99 3.49 11.32 1.54
#